data_AF-A0A560WN08-F1
#
_entry.id   AF-A0A560WN08-F1
#
_cell.length_a   1.000
_cell.length_b   1.000
_cell.length_c   1.000
_cell.angle_alpha   90.00
_cell.angle_beta   90.00
_cell.angle_gamma   90.00
#
_symmetry.space_group_name_H-M   'P 1'
#
loop_
_entity.id
_entity.type
_entity.pdbx_description
1 polymer ?
#
loop_
_entity_poly.entity_id
_entity_poly.type
_entity_poly.pdbx_seq_one_letter_code
_entity_poly.pdbx_strand_id
1 'polypeptide(L)'
;MNVLFYGGCHAYVLKNTFKAFASEDHNFDCLINFDLIRSGKPFPWNKALEYDAIVFSPIKHVDYPTEKLIKFCDKHSIRHISYPWMQWNGYFPDVKKGDFLNGISWMYPNMHEDDGGLSPDRIKENFETSNALLSKFESHHQTDISIYRFVRENFREKRLFLTPDHPTAFLYKHLVRRVADRLDIDLDLSYWLSAHEPQGGIKVPIRPGVAEVLDLDFVDADFENCTAFGTMTFPWLAYVQLYELKAGRIFEAKTTTIIKDHPVDRTKLKPSEMMTISAGDFMVFEAAQQEPEHGHIFGEILLARKSQYSKMTRKSGYVFANHWTEKKIGLI
;
A
#
# COMPACT_ATOMS: atom_id res chain seq x y z
N MET A 1 -12.51 -16.58 23.20
CA MET A 1 -13.38 -15.49 22.70
C MET A 1 -13.50 -15.59 21.19
N ASN A 2 -14.69 -15.42 20.63
CA ASN A 2 -14.96 -15.31 19.20
C ASN A 2 -15.05 -13.84 18.81
N VAL A 3 -14.13 -13.36 17.96
CA VAL A 3 -14.05 -11.95 17.55
C VAL A 3 -14.17 -11.83 16.04
N LEU A 4 -15.05 -10.96 15.58
CA LEU A 4 -15.14 -10.56 14.18
C LEU A 4 -14.46 -9.22 13.95
N PHE A 5 -13.51 -9.17 13.03
CA PHE A 5 -13.00 -7.91 12.48
C PHE A 5 -13.77 -7.55 11.20
N TYR A 6 -14.46 -6.41 11.18
CA TYR A 6 -15.30 -5.97 10.06
C TYR A 6 -14.87 -4.61 9.49
N GLY A 7 -14.60 -4.55 8.18
CA GLY A 7 -14.20 -3.30 7.54
C GLY A 7 -13.46 -3.51 6.23
N GLY A 8 -12.57 -2.57 5.89
CA GLY A 8 -11.67 -2.68 4.73
C GLY A 8 -10.45 -3.56 5.01
N CYS A 9 -9.35 -3.32 4.26
CA CYS A 9 -8.08 -4.06 4.41
C CYS A 9 -7.51 -4.04 5.85
N HIS A 10 -7.76 -2.98 6.61
CA HIS A 10 -7.33 -2.90 8.02
C HIS A 10 -7.95 -3.97 8.92
N ALA A 11 -9.19 -4.40 8.64
CA ALA A 11 -9.83 -5.47 9.41
C ALA A 11 -9.10 -6.80 9.21
N TYR A 12 -8.64 -7.06 7.98
CA TYR A 12 -7.83 -8.24 7.66
C TYR A 12 -6.48 -8.21 8.40
N VAL A 13 -5.82 -7.04 8.41
CA VAL A 13 -4.56 -6.84 9.13
C VAL A 13 -4.74 -7.11 10.63
N LEU A 14 -5.75 -6.49 11.26
CA LEU A 14 -6.04 -6.71 12.68
C LEU A 14 -6.29 -8.20 12.96
N LYS A 15 -7.18 -8.85 12.21
CA LYS A 15 -7.46 -10.28 12.37
C LYS A 15 -6.18 -11.12 12.31
N ASN A 16 -5.32 -10.89 11.33
CA ASN A 16 -4.10 -11.69 11.17
C ASN A 16 -3.09 -11.41 12.30
N THR A 17 -2.98 -10.17 12.75
CA THR A 17 -2.15 -9.82 13.90
C THR A 17 -2.64 -10.52 15.16
N PHE A 18 -3.93 -10.40 15.50
CA PHE A 18 -4.48 -11.05 16.68
C PHE A 18 -4.37 -12.58 16.59
N LYS A 19 -4.64 -13.17 15.43
CA LYS A 19 -4.46 -14.62 15.21
C LYS A 19 -3.02 -15.09 15.39
N ALA A 20 -2.04 -14.27 15.01
CA ALA A 20 -0.63 -14.65 15.10
C ALA A 20 -0.03 -14.44 16.48
N PHE A 21 -0.56 -13.50 17.27
CA PHE A 21 0.10 -13.01 18.48
C PHE A 21 -0.75 -13.02 19.74
N ALA A 22 -2.02 -13.41 19.72
CA ALA A 22 -2.78 -13.57 20.96
C ALA A 22 -2.21 -14.71 21.81
N SER A 23 -2.12 -14.49 23.13
CA SER A 23 -1.49 -15.42 24.07
C SER A 23 -2.38 -16.63 24.39
N GLU A 24 -3.70 -16.49 24.22
CA GLU A 24 -4.68 -17.56 24.45
C GLU A 24 -5.39 -17.98 23.16
N ASP A 25 -6.09 -19.12 23.24
CA ASP A 25 -6.89 -19.64 22.13
C ASP A 25 -8.18 -18.82 21.96
N HIS A 26 -8.15 -17.88 21.03
CA HIS A 26 -9.32 -17.14 20.56
C HIS A 26 -9.61 -17.47 19.08
N ASN A 27 -10.87 -17.33 18.67
CA ASN A 27 -11.26 -17.45 17.28
C ASN A 27 -11.39 -16.06 16.66
N PHE A 28 -10.61 -15.79 15.60
CA PHE A 28 -10.61 -14.51 14.91
C PHE A 28 -11.07 -14.65 13.46
N ASP A 29 -12.26 -14.13 13.19
CA ASP A 29 -12.84 -14.05 11.85
C ASP A 29 -12.69 -12.65 11.27
N CYS A 30 -12.82 -12.56 9.95
CA CYS A 30 -12.82 -11.28 9.25
C CYS A 30 -13.93 -11.23 8.20
N LEU A 31 -14.56 -10.06 8.08
CA LEU A 31 -15.52 -9.76 7.05
C LEU A 31 -15.13 -8.46 6.35
N ILE A 32 -14.94 -8.54 5.04
CA ILE A 32 -14.47 -7.42 4.23
C ILE A 32 -15.63 -6.72 3.54
N ASN A 33 -15.80 -5.43 3.81
CA ASN A 33 -16.98 -4.68 3.39
C ASN A 33 -17.05 -4.50 1.86
N PHE A 34 -15.92 -4.25 1.18
CA PHE A 34 -15.93 -4.09 -0.28
C PHE A 34 -16.29 -5.39 -1.01
N ASP A 35 -15.99 -6.55 -0.43
CA ASP A 35 -16.40 -7.84 -1.00
C ASP A 35 -17.91 -8.06 -0.86
N LEU A 36 -18.50 -7.68 0.27
CA LEU A 36 -19.95 -7.68 0.45
C LEU A 36 -20.64 -6.74 -0.55
N ILE A 37 -20.18 -5.49 -0.62
CA ILE A 37 -20.71 -4.48 -1.54
C ILE A 37 -20.64 -4.98 -2.98
N ARG A 38 -19.45 -5.44 -3.42
CA ARG A 38 -19.23 -5.94 -4.79
C ARG A 38 -20.08 -7.17 -5.12
N SER A 39 -20.31 -8.06 -4.15
CA SER A 39 -21.12 -9.26 -4.35
C SER A 39 -22.62 -9.05 -4.12
N GLY A 40 -23.05 -7.86 -3.71
CA GLY A 40 -24.44 -7.57 -3.35
C GLY A 40 -24.96 -8.40 -2.17
N LYS A 41 -24.05 -8.98 -1.36
CA LYS A 41 -24.44 -9.83 -0.23
C LYS A 41 -24.68 -8.97 1.01
N PRO A 42 -25.83 -9.13 1.70
CA PRO A 42 -26.07 -8.40 2.93
C PRO A 42 -25.08 -8.78 4.01
N PHE A 43 -24.95 -7.93 5.04
CA PHE A 43 -24.23 -8.29 6.26
C PHE A 43 -24.85 -9.55 6.88
N PRO A 44 -24.04 -10.56 7.29
CA PRO A 44 -24.54 -11.85 7.75
C PRO A 44 -25.02 -11.79 9.21
N TRP A 45 -26.17 -11.14 9.45
CA TRP A 45 -26.72 -10.88 10.79
C TRP A 45 -26.84 -12.12 11.67
N ASN A 46 -27.24 -13.26 11.12
CA ASN A 46 -27.36 -14.49 11.90
C ASN A 46 -26.01 -15.00 12.40
N LYS A 47 -24.96 -14.95 11.56
CA LYS A 47 -23.60 -15.33 11.96
C LYS A 47 -23.04 -14.35 13.00
N ALA A 48 -23.47 -13.09 12.98
CA ALA A 48 -23.01 -12.09 13.93
C ALA A 48 -23.33 -12.45 15.39
N LEU A 49 -24.39 -13.24 15.64
CA LEU A 49 -24.76 -13.74 16.96
C LEU A 49 -23.76 -14.76 17.55
N GLU A 50 -22.85 -15.29 16.73
CA GLU A 50 -21.87 -16.29 17.16
C GLU A 50 -20.59 -15.66 17.77
N TYR A 51 -20.46 -14.32 17.70
CA TYR A 51 -19.30 -13.60 18.21
C TYR A 51 -19.57 -12.97 19.57
N ASP A 52 -18.55 -13.00 20.43
CA ASP A 52 -18.55 -12.29 21.70
C ASP A 52 -18.26 -10.79 21.49
N ALA A 53 -17.47 -10.47 20.46
CA ALA A 53 -17.09 -9.12 20.11
C ALA A 53 -17.00 -8.87 18.60
N ILE A 54 -17.34 -7.65 18.18
CA ILE A 54 -17.16 -7.17 16.81
C ILE A 54 -16.33 -5.89 16.82
N VAL A 55 -15.15 -5.94 16.20
CA VAL A 55 -14.25 -4.80 16.02
C VAL A 55 -14.41 -4.27 14.60
N PHE A 56 -14.74 -2.99 14.42
CA PHE A 56 -15.07 -2.48 13.10
C PHE A 56 -14.59 -1.05 12.80
N SER A 57 -14.40 -0.77 11.52
CA SER A 57 -14.28 0.61 11.02
C SER A 57 -15.64 1.10 10.53
N PRO A 58 -16.11 2.31 10.89
CA PRO A 58 -17.34 2.88 10.34
C PRO A 58 -17.33 2.89 8.79
N ILE A 59 -18.45 2.51 8.17
CA ILE A 59 -18.60 2.41 6.72
C ILE A 59 -19.68 3.38 6.24
N LYS A 60 -19.31 4.29 5.34
CA LYS A 60 -20.22 5.24 4.70
C LYS A 60 -20.82 4.65 3.43
N HIS A 61 -21.63 3.61 3.56
CA HIS A 61 -22.38 3.03 2.45
C HIS A 61 -23.85 2.87 2.83
N VAL A 62 -24.76 3.30 1.94
CA VAL A 62 -26.21 3.34 2.21
C VAL A 62 -26.78 1.97 2.61
N ASP A 63 -26.29 0.90 1.98
CA ASP A 63 -26.73 -0.48 2.26
C ASP A 63 -25.99 -1.16 3.42
N TYR A 64 -24.84 -0.63 3.85
CA TYR A 64 -24.02 -1.21 4.92
C TYR A 64 -23.73 -0.21 6.07
N PRO A 65 -24.74 0.53 6.58
CA PRO A 65 -24.54 1.52 7.62
C PRO A 65 -24.17 0.84 8.93
N THR A 66 -23.04 1.23 9.51
CA THR A 66 -22.53 0.65 10.77
C THR A 66 -23.41 0.98 11.97
N GLU A 67 -24.30 1.97 11.88
CA GLU A 67 -25.30 2.28 12.90
C GLU A 67 -26.29 1.12 13.11
N LYS A 68 -26.60 0.35 12.05
CA LYS A 68 -27.40 -0.87 12.18
C LYS A 68 -26.64 -1.96 12.92
N LEU A 69 -25.33 -2.07 12.68
CA LEU A 69 -24.46 -3.01 13.37
C LEU A 69 -24.38 -2.71 14.86
N ILE A 70 -24.17 -1.45 15.24
CA ILE A 70 -24.13 -1.02 16.65
C ILE A 70 -25.44 -1.39 17.35
N LYS A 71 -26.60 -1.00 16.78
CA LYS A 71 -27.92 -1.34 17.34
C LYS A 71 -28.14 -2.84 17.47
N PHE A 72 -27.64 -3.62 16.50
CA PHE A 72 -27.70 -5.08 16.54
C PHE A 72 -26.85 -5.62 17.69
N CYS A 73 -25.61 -5.15 17.84
CA CYS A 73 -24.72 -5.54 18.93
C CYS A 73 -25.32 -5.21 20.30
N ASP A 74 -25.82 -3.99 20.49
CA ASP A 74 -26.45 -3.55 21.75
C ASP A 74 -27.66 -4.43 22.11
N LYS A 75 -28.54 -4.69 21.13
CA LYS A 75 -29.73 -5.53 21.31
C LYS A 75 -29.38 -6.97 21.75
N HIS A 76 -28.27 -7.50 21.25
CA HIS A 76 -27.86 -8.87 21.47
C HIS A 76 -26.71 -9.00 22.50
N SER A 77 -26.38 -7.92 23.20
CA SER A 77 -25.28 -7.87 24.18
C SER A 77 -23.93 -8.34 23.62
N ILE A 78 -23.69 -8.10 22.33
CA ILE A 78 -22.41 -8.36 21.68
C ILE A 78 -21.52 -7.14 21.92
N ARG A 79 -20.29 -7.34 22.41
CA ARG A 79 -19.36 -6.23 22.59
C ARG A 79 -19.01 -5.65 21.21
N HIS A 80 -19.00 -4.34 21.07
CA HIS A 80 -18.55 -3.70 19.83
C HIS A 80 -17.47 -2.66 20.12
N ILE A 81 -16.50 -2.57 19.21
CA ILE A 81 -15.36 -1.65 19.33
C ILE A 81 -15.13 -1.04 17.95
N SER A 82 -15.28 0.26 17.86
CA SER A 82 -15.06 1.01 16.63
C SER A 82 -13.67 1.68 16.60
N TYR A 83 -13.04 1.64 15.43
CA TYR A 83 -11.80 2.36 15.14
C TYR A 83 -11.95 3.16 13.84
N PRO A 84 -11.22 4.27 13.65
CA PRO A 84 -11.39 5.11 12.48
C PRO A 84 -10.86 4.45 11.21
N TRP A 85 -11.37 4.91 10.08
CA TRP A 85 -10.74 4.67 8.80
C TRP A 85 -9.35 5.30 8.81
N MET A 86 -8.30 4.49 8.68
CA MET A 86 -6.91 4.94 8.82
C MET A 86 -6.39 5.52 7.52
N GLN A 87 -6.90 6.69 7.16
CA GLN A 87 -6.42 7.45 6.01
C GLN A 87 -5.97 8.85 6.43
N TRP A 88 -4.76 9.20 6.05
CA TRP A 88 -4.15 10.49 6.36
C TRP A 88 -3.12 10.86 5.30
N ASN A 89 -3.32 12.02 4.66
CA ASN A 89 -2.52 12.45 3.52
C ASN A 89 -1.43 13.46 3.89
N GLY A 90 -1.15 13.68 5.18
CA GLY A 90 -0.31 14.80 5.61
C GLY A 90 1.12 14.77 5.06
N TYR A 91 1.72 13.59 4.87
CA TYR A 91 3.04 13.44 4.22
C TYR A 91 3.02 13.55 2.69
N PHE A 92 1.85 13.49 2.08
CA PHE A 92 1.68 13.09 0.69
C PHE A 92 0.85 14.11 -0.10
N PRO A 93 1.18 15.42 -0.06
CA PRO A 93 0.43 16.40 -0.83
C PRO A 93 0.43 16.02 -2.31
N ASP A 94 -0.72 16.22 -2.97
CA ASP A 94 -0.99 15.87 -4.37
C ASP A 94 -0.99 14.36 -4.72
N VAL A 95 -0.67 13.46 -3.79
CA VAL A 95 -0.76 12.00 -4.03
C VAL A 95 -2.21 11.59 -4.25
N LYS A 96 -2.46 10.82 -5.31
CA LYS A 96 -3.79 10.36 -5.71
C LYS A 96 -3.75 8.88 -6.06
N LYS A 97 -4.90 8.23 -5.90
CA LYS A 97 -5.10 6.86 -6.34
C LYS A 97 -5.49 6.87 -7.81
N GLY A 98 -4.77 6.15 -8.65
CA GLY A 98 -5.03 6.08 -10.09
C GLY A 98 -4.30 4.92 -10.75
N ASP A 99 -4.44 4.83 -12.07
CA ASP A 99 -3.76 3.81 -12.87
C ASP A 99 -2.26 4.07 -12.91
N PHE A 100 -1.49 3.13 -12.36
CA PHE A 100 -0.04 3.14 -12.32
C PHE A 100 0.48 1.73 -12.61
N LEU A 101 1.21 1.58 -13.72
CA LEU A 101 1.84 0.33 -14.18
C LEU A 101 0.86 -0.85 -14.16
N ASN A 102 -0.30 -0.65 -14.80
CA ASN A 102 -1.41 -1.61 -14.92
C ASN A 102 -2.05 -2.06 -13.59
N GLY A 103 -1.96 -1.25 -12.55
CA GLY A 103 -2.70 -1.43 -11.31
C GLY A 103 -3.21 -0.12 -10.73
N ILE A 104 -4.15 -0.19 -9.79
CA ILE A 104 -4.63 0.99 -9.07
C ILE A 104 -3.72 1.19 -7.84
N SER A 105 -2.98 2.29 -7.80
CA SER A 105 -2.06 2.61 -6.70
C SER A 105 -2.05 4.08 -6.36
N TRP A 106 -1.56 4.39 -5.16
CA TRP A 106 -1.18 5.75 -4.80
C TRP A 106 0.08 6.15 -5.56
N MET A 107 0.03 7.30 -6.20
CA MET A 107 1.13 7.88 -6.93
C MET A 107 1.04 9.41 -6.93
N TYR A 108 2.15 10.06 -7.22
CA TYR A 108 2.15 11.48 -7.54
C TYR A 108 1.72 11.68 -9.01
N PRO A 109 0.66 12.45 -9.29
CA PRO A 109 0.19 12.67 -10.67
C PRO A 109 1.12 13.60 -11.46
N ASN A 110 1.89 14.45 -10.78
CA ASN A 110 2.88 15.33 -11.38
C ASN A 110 4.19 15.18 -10.61
N MET A 111 5.24 14.72 -11.30
CA MET A 111 6.55 14.44 -10.70
C MET A 111 7.54 15.61 -10.81
N HIS A 112 7.34 16.50 -11.78
CA HIS A 112 8.21 17.64 -12.01
C HIS A 112 7.82 18.77 -11.04
N GLU A 113 8.78 19.25 -10.26
CA GLU A 113 8.59 20.38 -9.33
C GLU A 113 8.49 21.73 -10.08
N ASP A 114 8.87 21.74 -11.36
CA ASP A 114 9.06 22.93 -12.19
C ASP A 114 7.75 23.63 -12.61
N ASP A 115 6.59 22.99 -12.48
CA ASP A 115 5.28 23.57 -12.84
C ASP A 115 4.64 24.44 -11.74
N GLY A 116 5.47 24.99 -10.83
CA GLY A 116 5.04 25.95 -9.80
C GLY A 116 5.19 25.47 -8.35
N GLY A 117 5.84 24.33 -8.11
CA GLY A 117 6.22 23.84 -6.78
C GLY A 117 5.07 23.55 -5.80
N LEU A 118 5.29 22.64 -4.87
CA LEU A 118 4.46 22.56 -3.66
C LEU A 118 4.89 23.70 -2.73
N SER A 119 4.15 24.81 -2.74
CA SER A 119 4.47 25.91 -1.82
C SER A 119 4.37 25.43 -0.36
N PRO A 120 5.17 26.00 0.57
CA PRO A 120 5.06 25.69 1.99
C PRO A 120 3.63 25.82 2.53
N ASP A 121 2.87 26.79 2.05
CA ASP A 121 1.48 27.00 2.46
C ASP A 121 0.57 25.85 1.99
N ARG A 122 0.72 25.35 0.76
CA ARG A 122 -0.04 24.19 0.27
C ARG A 122 0.28 22.91 1.05
N ILE A 123 1.54 22.73 1.45
CA ILE A 123 1.96 21.58 2.27
C ILE A 123 1.30 21.66 3.65
N LYS A 124 1.35 22.82 4.31
CA LYS A 124 0.69 23.07 5.60
C LYS A 124 -0.82 22.90 5.50
N GLU A 125 -1.44 23.42 4.45
CA GLU A 125 -2.88 23.26 4.20
C GLU A 125 -3.28 21.79 4.04
N ASN A 126 -2.51 21.00 3.27
CA ASN A 126 -2.74 19.56 3.13
C ASN A 126 -2.63 18.81 4.47
N PHE A 127 -1.63 19.16 5.29
CA PHE A 127 -1.44 18.60 6.62
C PHE A 127 -2.64 18.92 7.54
N GLU A 128 -3.03 20.19 7.63
CA GLU A 128 -4.17 20.63 8.45
C GLU A 128 -5.49 20.03 7.97
N THR A 129 -5.70 19.98 6.66
CA THR A 129 -6.88 19.35 6.06
C THR A 129 -6.93 17.86 6.39
N SER A 130 -5.82 17.14 6.28
CA SER A 130 -5.74 15.72 6.61
C SER A 130 -6.06 15.45 8.09
N ASN A 131 -5.54 16.30 8.99
CA ASN A 131 -5.84 16.27 10.41
C ASN A 131 -7.31 16.55 10.71
N ALA A 132 -7.88 17.58 10.08
CA ALA A 132 -9.27 17.96 10.25
C ALA A 132 -10.21 16.86 9.75
N LEU A 133 -9.91 16.22 8.61
CA LEU A 133 -10.69 15.11 8.08
C LEU A 133 -10.69 13.90 9.02
N LEU A 134 -9.53 13.52 9.54
CA LEU A 134 -9.41 12.40 10.48
C LEU A 134 -10.16 12.69 11.78
N SER A 135 -9.95 13.87 12.39
CA SER A 135 -10.63 14.30 13.61
C SER A 135 -12.16 14.38 13.42
N LYS A 136 -12.62 14.96 12.30
CA LYS A 136 -14.04 15.03 11.96
C LYS A 136 -14.65 13.65 11.76
N PHE A 137 -13.92 12.70 11.15
CA PHE A 137 -14.38 11.33 10.98
C PHE A 137 -14.59 10.64 12.34
N GLU A 138 -13.59 10.70 13.22
CA GLU A 138 -13.66 10.12 14.56
C GLU A 138 -14.81 10.73 15.38
N SER A 139 -14.96 12.07 15.36
CA SER A 139 -16.01 12.78 16.07
C SER A 139 -17.41 12.45 15.53
N HIS A 140 -17.58 12.45 14.20
CA HIS A 140 -18.87 12.17 13.56
C HIS A 140 -19.35 10.73 13.81
N HIS A 141 -18.44 9.76 13.82
CA HIS A 141 -18.77 8.36 14.06
C HIS A 141 -18.61 7.92 15.53
N GLN A 142 -18.19 8.83 16.41
CA GLN A 142 -17.95 8.57 17.84
C GLN A 142 -17.10 7.31 18.07
N THR A 143 -15.99 7.20 17.34
CA THR A 143 -15.16 5.99 17.38
C THR A 143 -14.59 5.71 18.77
N ASP A 144 -14.64 4.46 19.21
CA ASP A 144 -14.19 4.00 20.53
C ASP A 144 -12.68 4.15 20.73
N ILE A 145 -11.93 4.07 19.63
CA ILE A 145 -10.48 4.25 19.57
C ILE A 145 -10.20 5.46 18.67
N SER A 146 -9.39 6.40 19.17
CA SER A 146 -8.87 7.52 18.37
C SER A 146 -7.42 7.26 17.97
N ILE A 147 -7.09 7.57 16.71
CA ILE A 147 -5.71 7.64 16.23
C ILE A 147 -5.29 9.08 15.94
N TYR A 148 -6.23 10.02 15.75
CA TYR A 148 -5.95 11.42 15.45
C TYR A 148 -4.92 12.03 16.41
N ARG A 149 -5.13 11.84 17.72
CA ARG A 149 -4.23 12.37 18.73
C ARG A 149 -2.82 11.78 18.60
N PHE A 150 -2.73 10.46 18.43
CA PHE A 150 -1.46 9.77 18.24
C PHE A 150 -0.73 10.27 16.99
N VAL A 151 -1.45 10.44 15.87
CA VAL A 151 -0.91 10.99 14.62
C VAL A 151 -0.34 12.39 14.85
N ARG A 152 -1.12 13.31 15.43
CA ARG A 152 -0.66 14.67 15.73
C ARG A 152 0.58 14.73 16.61
N GLU A 153 0.67 13.84 17.60
CA GLU A 153 1.75 13.83 18.57
C GLU A 153 3.02 13.16 18.04
N ASN A 154 2.93 12.30 17.02
CA ASN A 154 4.05 11.46 16.56
C ASN A 154 4.45 11.67 15.10
N PHE A 155 3.72 12.45 14.30
CA PHE A 155 3.97 12.53 12.85
C PHE A 155 5.37 13.04 12.49
N ARG A 156 6.01 13.82 13.36
CA ARG A 156 7.37 14.36 13.17
C ARG A 156 8.45 13.35 13.51
N GLU A 157 8.25 12.58 14.56
CA GLU A 157 9.25 11.67 15.11
C GLU A 157 9.21 10.27 14.48
N LYS A 158 8.08 9.90 13.85
CA LYS A 158 7.86 8.57 13.29
C LYS A 158 7.10 8.69 11.97
N ARG A 159 7.51 7.87 10.99
CA ARG A 159 6.67 7.63 9.82
C ARG A 159 5.45 6.79 10.20
N LEU A 160 4.27 7.39 10.18
CA LEU A 160 3.02 6.70 10.56
C LEU A 160 2.27 6.08 9.39
N PHE A 161 2.61 6.45 8.15
CA PHE A 161 1.94 6.00 6.93
C PHE A 161 2.96 5.70 5.81
N LEU A 162 2.77 4.58 5.11
CA LEU A 162 3.50 4.20 3.90
C LEU A 162 2.88 4.83 2.65
N THR A 163 1.55 4.82 2.59
CA THR A 163 0.69 5.51 1.61
C THR A 163 -0.42 6.21 2.39
N PRO A 164 -1.24 7.07 1.76
CA PRO A 164 -2.33 7.75 2.46
C PRO A 164 -3.29 6.81 3.20
N ASP A 165 -3.48 5.56 2.77
CA ASP A 165 -4.38 4.57 3.38
C ASP A 165 -3.66 3.31 3.90
N HIS A 166 -2.32 3.27 3.95
CA HIS A 166 -1.55 2.16 4.54
C HIS A 166 -0.71 2.67 5.71
N PRO A 167 -1.19 2.52 6.95
CA PRO A 167 -0.40 2.76 8.16
C PRO A 167 0.88 1.94 8.22
N THR A 168 1.89 2.46 8.91
CA THR A 168 3.08 1.68 9.28
C THR A 168 2.84 0.81 10.50
N ALA A 169 3.79 -0.07 10.80
CA ALA A 169 3.81 -0.87 12.02
C ALA A 169 3.67 -0.02 13.30
N PHE A 170 4.17 1.22 13.32
CA PHE A 170 4.05 2.11 14.49
C PHE A 170 2.60 2.47 14.81
N LEU A 171 1.84 2.86 13.78
CA LEU A 171 0.43 3.21 13.95
C LEU A 171 -0.42 1.95 14.20
N TYR A 172 -0.09 0.82 13.56
CA TYR A 172 -0.74 -0.46 13.85
C TYR A 172 -0.50 -0.92 15.29
N LYS A 173 0.72 -0.79 15.84
CA LYS A 173 0.99 -1.12 17.25
C LYS A 173 0.14 -0.29 18.20
N HIS A 174 -0.04 1.00 17.92
CA HIS A 174 -0.97 1.85 18.69
C HIS A 174 -2.40 1.30 18.60
N LEU A 175 -2.94 1.12 17.40
CA LEU A 175 -4.32 0.63 17.23
C LEU A 175 -4.53 -0.74 17.88
N VAL A 176 -3.63 -1.70 17.62
CA VAL A 176 -3.72 -3.07 18.13
C VAL A 176 -3.68 -3.08 19.66
N ARG A 177 -2.84 -2.26 20.30
CA ARG A 177 -2.84 -2.10 21.76
C ARG A 177 -4.20 -1.63 22.26
N ARG A 178 -4.77 -0.59 21.64
CA ARG A 178 -6.08 -0.04 22.05
C ARG A 178 -7.23 -1.03 21.84
N VAL A 179 -7.16 -1.86 20.80
CA VAL A 179 -8.13 -2.94 20.57
C VAL A 179 -7.95 -4.05 21.60
N ALA A 180 -6.71 -4.48 21.85
CA ALA A 180 -6.37 -5.52 22.83
C ALA A 180 -6.85 -5.13 24.24
N ASP A 181 -6.56 -3.90 24.69
CA ASP A 181 -7.02 -3.35 25.97
C ASP A 181 -8.56 -3.42 26.12
N ARG A 182 -9.31 -3.25 25.02
CA ARG A 182 -10.78 -3.23 25.03
C ARG A 182 -11.40 -4.61 24.88
N LEU A 183 -10.67 -5.55 24.28
CA LEU A 183 -11.06 -6.94 24.21
C LEU A 183 -10.66 -7.73 25.46
N ASP A 184 -9.74 -7.20 26.27
CA ASP A 184 -9.09 -7.93 27.37
C ASP A 184 -8.34 -9.16 26.83
N ILE A 185 -7.54 -8.94 25.77
CA ILE A 185 -6.73 -9.97 25.12
C ILE A 185 -5.26 -9.58 25.26
N ASP A 186 -4.47 -10.45 25.87
CA ASP A 186 -3.02 -10.30 25.95
C ASP A 186 -2.34 -10.73 24.65
N LEU A 187 -1.41 -9.90 24.18
CA LEU A 187 -0.58 -10.20 23.02
C LEU A 187 0.84 -10.58 23.45
N ASP A 188 1.38 -11.59 22.78
CA ASP A 188 2.73 -12.07 22.96
C ASP A 188 3.77 -10.94 22.74
N LEU A 189 4.82 -10.97 23.55
CA LEU A 189 5.86 -9.93 23.55
C LEU A 189 6.54 -9.79 22.18
N SER A 190 6.64 -10.85 21.40
CA SER A 190 7.25 -10.85 20.07
C SER A 190 6.54 -9.91 19.09
N TYR A 191 5.25 -9.63 19.24
CA TYR A 191 4.55 -8.66 18.41
C TYR A 191 5.13 -7.25 18.59
N TRP A 192 5.34 -6.84 19.84
CA TRP A 192 5.85 -5.51 20.16
C TRP A 192 7.29 -5.32 19.70
N LEU A 193 8.07 -6.39 19.71
CA LEU A 193 9.46 -6.44 19.23
C LEU A 193 9.57 -6.64 17.72
N SER A 194 8.49 -7.03 17.04
CA SER A 194 8.50 -7.31 15.61
C SER A 194 8.78 -6.06 14.79
N ALA A 195 9.66 -6.21 13.79
CA ALA A 195 9.91 -5.23 12.73
C ALA A 195 9.02 -5.46 11.49
N HIS A 196 8.07 -6.41 11.56
CA HIS A 196 7.17 -6.70 10.46
C HIS A 196 6.26 -5.51 10.15
N GLU A 197 6.16 -5.17 8.87
CA GLU A 197 5.31 -4.11 8.34
C GLU A 197 3.99 -4.71 7.79
N PRO A 198 2.85 -4.58 8.50
CA PRO A 198 1.65 -5.35 8.19
C PRO A 198 1.03 -5.07 6.82
N GLN A 199 1.23 -3.86 6.28
CA GLN A 199 0.80 -3.47 4.93
C GLN A 199 1.98 -3.05 4.06
N GLY A 200 3.10 -3.75 4.20
CA GLY A 200 4.28 -3.53 3.38
C GLY A 200 4.04 -3.71 1.88
N GLY A 201 5.05 -3.34 1.09
CA GLY A 201 5.09 -3.61 -0.34
C GLY A 201 4.58 -2.51 -1.27
N ILE A 202 3.93 -1.48 -0.71
CA ILE A 202 3.77 -0.18 -1.37
C ILE A 202 4.11 0.93 -0.36
N LYS A 203 5.03 1.82 -0.75
CA LYS A 203 5.49 2.98 0.02
C LYS A 203 5.66 4.13 -0.96
N VAL A 204 4.93 5.22 -0.74
CA VAL A 204 5.09 6.45 -1.52
C VAL A 204 6.19 7.29 -0.88
N PRO A 205 7.16 7.82 -1.64
CA PRO A 205 8.22 8.66 -1.06
C PRO A 205 7.63 9.94 -0.44
N ILE A 206 8.32 10.53 0.53
CA ILE A 206 7.99 11.84 1.09
C ILE A 206 8.92 12.85 0.44
N ARG A 207 8.37 13.84 -0.26
CA ARG A 207 9.19 14.83 -0.96
C ARG A 207 10.07 15.62 0.03
N PRO A 208 11.32 15.96 -0.31
CA PRO A 208 12.21 16.72 0.58
C PRO A 208 11.58 18.00 1.12
N GLY A 209 10.91 18.79 0.27
CA GLY A 209 10.23 20.02 0.70
C GLY A 209 9.07 19.78 1.69
N VAL A 210 8.45 18.60 1.66
CA VAL A 210 7.44 18.21 2.68
C VAL A 210 8.11 17.90 4.00
N ALA A 211 9.22 17.15 3.97
CA ALA A 211 9.98 16.85 5.18
C ALA A 211 10.51 18.12 5.86
N GLU A 212 11.01 19.08 5.07
CA GLU A 212 11.48 20.39 5.56
C GLU A 212 10.33 21.23 6.16
N VAL A 213 9.23 21.42 5.42
CA VAL A 213 8.12 22.28 5.87
C VAL A 213 7.40 21.72 7.09
N LEU A 214 7.28 20.40 7.19
CA LEU A 214 6.69 19.72 8.34
C LEU A 214 7.68 19.46 9.47
N ASP A 215 8.97 19.72 9.24
CA ASP A 215 10.06 19.57 10.20
C ASP A 215 10.01 18.15 10.82
N LEU A 216 10.19 17.17 9.93
CA LEU A 216 10.21 15.74 10.25
C LEU A 216 11.60 15.33 10.75
N ASP A 217 11.64 14.70 11.92
CA ASP A 217 12.87 14.33 12.64
C ASP A 217 13.32 12.88 12.40
N PHE A 218 12.45 12.04 11.85
CA PHE A 218 12.83 10.66 11.56
C PHE A 218 13.76 10.61 10.34
N VAL A 219 14.93 9.99 10.52
CA VAL A 219 15.80 9.63 9.40
C VAL A 219 15.28 8.33 8.81
N ASP A 220 14.29 8.44 7.92
CA ASP A 220 13.95 7.34 7.03
C ASP A 220 14.93 7.42 5.86
N ALA A 221 15.85 6.45 5.75
CA ALA A 221 16.74 6.31 4.58
C ALA A 221 15.94 6.24 3.26
N ASP A 222 14.61 6.09 3.37
CA ASP A 222 13.62 6.03 2.32
C ASP A 222 12.71 7.25 2.20
N PHE A 223 13.06 8.45 2.69
CA PHE A 223 12.32 9.66 2.28
C PHE A 223 12.22 9.73 0.76
N GLU A 224 13.33 9.46 0.10
CA GLU A 224 13.44 9.43 -1.36
C GLU A 224 13.07 8.07 -1.95
N ASN A 225 12.84 7.01 -1.16
CA ASN A 225 12.59 5.71 -1.75
C ASN A 225 11.10 5.38 -1.86
N CYS A 226 10.71 4.92 -3.04
CA CYS A 226 9.43 4.28 -3.28
C CYS A 226 9.61 2.76 -3.15
N THR A 227 8.82 2.11 -2.29
CA THR A 227 8.66 0.66 -2.37
C THR A 227 7.45 0.37 -3.23
N ALA A 228 7.61 -0.48 -4.22
CA ALA A 228 6.51 -1.05 -5.00
C ALA A 228 6.79 -2.54 -5.20
N PHE A 229 5.79 -3.28 -5.71
CA PHE A 229 5.97 -4.70 -6.08
C PHE A 229 6.38 -5.61 -4.91
N GLY A 230 5.88 -5.33 -3.70
CA GLY A 230 6.10 -6.18 -2.52
C GLY A 230 7.41 -5.90 -1.79
N THR A 231 8.55 -5.89 -2.48
CA THR A 231 9.86 -5.70 -1.84
C THR A 231 10.84 -4.86 -2.64
N MET A 232 10.43 -4.32 -3.79
CA MET A 232 11.35 -3.53 -4.61
C MET A 232 11.34 -2.09 -4.13
N THR A 233 12.51 -1.60 -3.76
CA THR A 233 12.71 -0.21 -3.31
C THR A 233 13.52 0.54 -4.38
N PHE A 234 12.97 1.64 -4.87
CA PHE A 234 13.55 2.51 -5.89
C PHE A 234 13.80 3.88 -5.29
N PRO A 235 14.96 4.52 -5.52
CA PRO A 235 15.13 5.92 -5.16
C PRO A 235 14.25 6.83 -6.00
N TRP A 236 14.12 8.07 -5.57
CA TRP A 236 13.21 9.06 -6.13
C TRP A 236 13.43 9.24 -7.63
N LEU A 237 14.69 9.34 -8.07
CA LEU A 237 15.04 9.45 -9.48
C LEU A 237 14.54 8.25 -10.31
N ALA A 238 14.67 7.04 -9.79
CA ALA A 238 14.17 5.84 -10.47
C ALA A 238 12.62 5.80 -10.45
N TYR A 239 11.99 6.29 -9.37
CA TYR A 239 10.54 6.43 -9.32
C TYR A 239 10.01 7.48 -10.32
N VAL A 240 10.70 8.60 -10.53
CA VAL A 240 10.40 9.56 -11.61
C VAL A 240 10.48 8.87 -12.98
N GLN A 241 11.51 8.05 -13.22
CA GLN A 241 11.63 7.30 -14.47
C GLN A 241 10.48 6.31 -14.66
N LEU A 242 10.07 5.58 -13.61
CA LEU A 242 8.89 4.71 -13.65
C LEU A 242 7.62 5.46 -14.08
N TYR A 243 7.48 6.72 -13.66
CA TYR A 243 6.34 7.56 -14.02
C TYR A 243 6.28 7.87 -15.52
N GLU A 244 7.44 8.03 -16.18
CA GLU A 244 7.50 8.24 -17.63
C GLU A 244 6.96 7.05 -18.42
N LEU A 245 7.06 5.83 -17.88
CA LEU A 245 6.49 4.60 -18.45
C LEU A 245 5.30 4.09 -17.64
N LYS A 246 4.47 4.96 -17.05
CA LYS A 246 3.34 4.55 -16.20
C LYS A 246 2.29 3.65 -16.88
N ALA A 247 2.25 3.63 -18.21
CA ALA A 247 1.41 2.71 -19.00
C ALA A 247 2.10 1.35 -19.29
N GLY A 248 3.38 1.22 -18.96
CA GLY A 248 4.18 0.03 -19.18
C GLY A 248 3.76 -1.15 -18.31
N ARG A 249 4.12 -2.34 -18.78
CA ARG A 249 4.00 -3.62 -18.07
C ARG A 249 5.31 -3.95 -17.39
N ILE A 250 5.24 -4.61 -16.24
CA ILE A 250 6.45 -4.89 -15.46
C ILE A 250 6.76 -6.36 -15.56
N PHE A 251 8.04 -6.65 -15.75
CA PHE A 251 8.51 -7.99 -15.95
C PHE A 251 9.73 -8.26 -15.08
N GLU A 252 9.73 -9.42 -14.41
CA GLU A 252 10.89 -9.99 -13.73
C GLU A 252 11.49 -11.12 -14.58
N ALA A 253 12.80 -11.10 -14.80
CA ALA A 253 13.49 -12.15 -15.53
C ALA A 253 13.51 -13.46 -14.71
N LYS A 254 12.89 -14.53 -15.23
CA LYS A 254 12.86 -15.87 -14.57
C LYS A 254 14.24 -16.53 -14.53
N THR A 255 15.03 -16.29 -15.58
CA THR A 255 16.34 -16.87 -15.83
C THR A 255 17.24 -15.81 -16.45
N THR A 256 18.52 -16.13 -16.64
CA THR A 256 19.39 -15.28 -17.45
C THR A 256 18.86 -15.21 -18.88
N THR A 257 18.48 -14.02 -19.32
CA THR A 257 17.89 -13.77 -20.64
C THR A 257 18.64 -12.64 -21.37
N ILE A 258 18.18 -12.25 -22.56
CA ILE A 258 18.78 -11.16 -23.33
C ILE A 258 17.71 -10.22 -23.86
N ILE A 259 18.03 -8.92 -23.92
CA ILE A 259 17.35 -7.93 -24.76
C ILE A 259 18.13 -7.89 -26.08
N LYS A 260 17.44 -7.99 -27.22
CA LYS A 260 18.05 -8.04 -28.54
C LYS A 260 17.75 -6.77 -29.33
N ASP A 261 18.64 -6.39 -30.23
CA ASP A 261 18.38 -5.27 -31.14
C ASP A 261 17.53 -5.71 -32.36
N HIS A 262 17.51 -7.02 -32.68
CA HIS A 262 16.71 -7.63 -33.76
C HIS A 262 16.08 -8.98 -33.32
N PRO A 263 14.94 -9.41 -33.91
CA PRO A 263 14.19 -10.61 -33.49
C PRO A 263 14.73 -11.92 -34.09
N VAL A 264 16.06 -12.08 -34.12
CA VAL A 264 16.73 -13.28 -34.66
C VAL A 264 17.20 -14.22 -33.55
N ASP A 265 17.53 -15.46 -33.92
CA ASP A 265 18.16 -16.43 -33.01
C ASP A 265 19.44 -15.87 -32.37
N ARG A 266 19.68 -16.22 -31.11
CA ARG A 266 20.85 -15.74 -30.35
C ARG A 266 22.18 -16.04 -31.06
N THR A 267 22.28 -17.14 -31.79
CA THR A 267 23.49 -17.55 -32.53
C THR A 267 23.80 -16.64 -33.72
N LYS A 268 22.83 -15.83 -34.16
CA LYS A 268 22.97 -14.89 -35.27
C LYS A 268 23.27 -13.46 -34.80
N LEU A 269 23.26 -13.21 -33.49
CA LEU A 269 23.55 -11.89 -32.91
C LEU A 269 25.02 -11.78 -32.52
N LYS A 270 25.63 -10.63 -32.80
CA LYS A 270 26.91 -10.23 -32.25
C LYS A 270 26.75 -9.89 -30.76
N PRO A 271 27.80 -10.04 -29.93
CA PRO A 271 27.74 -9.62 -28.53
C PRO A 271 27.32 -8.16 -28.31
N SER A 272 27.60 -7.26 -29.26
CA SER A 272 27.19 -5.85 -29.21
C SER A 272 25.70 -5.62 -29.50
N GLU A 273 25.02 -6.59 -30.11
CA GLU A 273 23.61 -6.51 -30.53
C GLU A 273 22.65 -7.12 -29.48
N MET A 274 23.18 -7.46 -28.31
CA MET A 274 22.42 -8.03 -27.21
C MET A 274 22.91 -7.54 -25.84
N MET A 275 21.98 -7.40 -24.91
CA MET A 275 22.27 -7.12 -23.51
C MET A 275 21.86 -8.31 -22.65
N THR A 276 22.80 -8.86 -21.89
CA THR A 276 22.50 -9.95 -20.95
C THR A 276 21.78 -9.42 -19.72
N ILE A 277 20.68 -10.07 -19.37
CA ILE A 277 19.83 -9.79 -18.21
C ILE A 277 19.95 -10.94 -17.23
N SER A 278 20.21 -10.63 -15.96
CA SER A 278 20.34 -11.65 -14.91
C SER A 278 18.96 -12.06 -14.39
N ALA A 279 18.85 -13.27 -13.86
CA ALA A 279 17.63 -13.68 -13.16
C ALA A 279 17.31 -12.73 -11.99
N GLY A 280 16.06 -12.31 -11.88
CA GLY A 280 15.61 -11.33 -10.88
C GLY A 280 15.91 -9.86 -11.22
N ASP A 281 16.51 -9.55 -12.38
CA ASP A 281 16.46 -8.18 -12.91
C ASP A 281 15.02 -7.86 -13.36
N PHE A 282 14.63 -6.59 -13.25
CA PHE A 282 13.29 -6.14 -13.61
C PHE A 282 13.34 -5.14 -14.75
N MET A 283 12.28 -5.14 -15.56
CA MET A 283 12.05 -4.09 -16.53
C MET A 283 10.62 -3.57 -16.49
N VAL A 284 10.47 -2.28 -16.75
CA VAL A 284 9.19 -1.73 -17.22
C VAL A 284 9.26 -1.69 -18.73
N PHE A 285 8.28 -2.32 -19.37
CA PHE A 285 8.22 -2.53 -20.80
C PHE A 285 6.94 -1.91 -21.36
N GLU A 286 7.11 -0.94 -22.25
CA GLU A 286 6.04 -0.38 -23.04
C GLU A 286 6.15 -0.93 -24.46
N ALA A 287 5.23 -1.84 -24.81
CA ALA A 287 5.22 -2.46 -26.12
C ALA A 287 4.91 -1.41 -27.19
N ALA A 288 5.66 -1.44 -28.30
CA ALA A 288 5.24 -0.73 -29.50
C ALA A 288 3.89 -1.31 -29.99
N GLN A 289 3.09 -0.52 -30.72
CA GLN A 289 1.87 -0.99 -31.40
C GLN A 289 2.23 -1.89 -32.61
N GLN A 290 3.02 -2.92 -32.37
CA GLN A 290 3.52 -3.86 -33.37
C GLN A 290 3.14 -5.28 -32.93
N GLU A 291 2.71 -6.08 -33.90
CA GLU A 291 2.44 -7.50 -33.67
C GLU A 291 3.75 -8.24 -33.30
N PRO A 292 3.69 -9.27 -32.44
CA PRO A 292 4.87 -10.05 -32.09
C PRO A 292 5.53 -10.68 -33.32
N GLU A 293 6.84 -10.47 -33.48
CA GLU A 293 7.62 -11.04 -34.58
C GLU A 293 8.41 -12.25 -34.06
N HIS A 294 8.09 -13.45 -34.56
CA HIS A 294 8.70 -14.71 -34.11
C HIS A 294 8.66 -14.91 -32.57
N GLY A 295 7.57 -14.48 -31.92
CA GLY A 295 7.41 -14.54 -30.46
C GLY A 295 8.20 -13.48 -29.68
N HIS A 296 8.84 -12.54 -30.36
CA HIS A 296 9.50 -11.39 -29.76
C HIS A 296 8.60 -10.16 -29.84
N ILE A 297 8.63 -9.33 -28.81
CA ILE A 297 7.91 -8.05 -28.77
C ILE A 297 8.94 -6.94 -28.69
N PHE A 298 8.83 -5.94 -29.57
CA PHE A 298 9.65 -4.74 -29.52
C PHE A 298 9.00 -3.68 -28.64
N GLY A 299 9.80 -2.91 -27.91
CA GLY A 299 9.28 -1.81 -27.11
C GLY A 299 10.37 -1.02 -26.39
N GLU A 300 9.91 0.01 -25.69
CA GLU A 300 10.72 0.81 -24.77
C GLU A 300 10.86 0.09 -23.44
N ILE A 301 12.06 0.10 -22.89
CA ILE A 301 12.47 -0.65 -21.71
C ILE A 301 13.12 0.31 -20.72
N LEU A 302 12.61 0.38 -19.49
CA LEU A 302 13.37 0.85 -18.34
C LEU A 302 13.87 -0.36 -17.56
N LEU A 303 15.17 -0.63 -17.66
CA LEU A 303 15.81 -1.78 -17.03
C LEU A 303 16.38 -1.39 -15.67
N ALA A 304 15.97 -2.12 -14.63
CA ALA A 304 16.49 -2.03 -13.27
C ALA A 304 17.25 -3.32 -12.91
N ARG A 305 18.55 -3.19 -12.66
CA ARG A 305 19.41 -4.31 -12.27
C ARG A 305 19.26 -4.61 -10.79
N LYS A 306 19.20 -5.89 -10.41
CA LYS A 306 19.04 -6.30 -9.00
C LYS A 306 20.13 -5.75 -8.08
N SER A 307 21.35 -5.62 -8.59
CA SER A 307 22.48 -5.06 -7.85
C SER A 307 22.53 -3.53 -7.83
N GLN A 308 21.68 -2.84 -8.60
CA GLN A 308 21.74 -1.40 -8.83
C GLN A 308 20.33 -0.81 -9.03
N TYR A 309 19.39 -1.11 -8.12
CA TYR A 309 18.05 -0.52 -8.18
C TYR A 309 18.05 1.02 -8.10
N SER A 310 19.20 1.63 -7.82
CA SER A 310 19.35 3.08 -7.76
C SER A 310 19.28 3.79 -9.11
N LYS A 311 19.44 3.07 -10.24
CA LYS A 311 19.42 3.67 -11.57
C LYS A 311 18.74 2.74 -12.58
N MET A 312 17.71 3.25 -13.27
CA MET A 312 17.16 2.56 -14.43
C MET A 312 17.85 3.05 -15.69
N THR A 313 18.08 2.11 -16.61
CA THR A 313 18.63 2.42 -17.93
C THR A 313 17.52 2.30 -18.96
N ARG A 314 17.27 3.38 -19.70
CA ARG A 314 16.34 3.37 -20.84
C ARG A 314 17.01 2.70 -22.04
N LYS A 315 16.32 1.77 -22.68
CA LYS A 315 16.75 1.10 -23.92
C LYS A 315 15.51 0.71 -24.73
N SER A 316 15.64 0.58 -26.04
CA SER A 316 14.64 -0.08 -26.90
C SER A 316 15.17 -1.45 -27.32
N GLY A 317 14.29 -2.44 -27.47
CA GLY A 317 14.71 -3.74 -27.96
C GLY A 317 13.63 -4.80 -27.97
N TYR A 318 13.98 -5.95 -28.52
CA TYR A 318 13.14 -7.14 -28.60
C TYR A 318 13.32 -8.01 -27.36
N VAL A 319 12.20 -8.40 -26.76
CA VAL A 319 12.13 -9.31 -25.61
C VAL A 319 11.32 -10.55 -25.95
N PHE A 320 11.75 -11.71 -25.44
CA PHE A 320 11.01 -12.97 -25.59
C PHE A 320 10.10 -13.18 -24.38
N ALA A 321 8.78 -13.00 -24.57
CA ALA A 321 7.81 -12.92 -23.47
C ALA A 321 7.87 -14.10 -22.47
N ASN A 322 8.21 -15.30 -22.95
CA ASN A 322 8.22 -16.52 -22.11
C ASN A 322 9.30 -16.50 -21.01
N HIS A 323 10.37 -15.71 -21.16
CA HIS A 323 11.45 -15.61 -20.17
C HIS A 323 11.14 -14.68 -19.01
N TRP A 324 9.98 -14.03 -19.06
CA TRP A 324 9.59 -13.01 -18.11
C TRP A 324 8.35 -13.44 -17.32
N THR A 325 8.29 -13.01 -16.07
CA THR A 325 7.09 -13.07 -15.25
C THR A 325 6.51 -11.67 -15.16
N GLU A 326 5.31 -11.48 -15.67
CA GLU A 326 4.61 -10.20 -15.48
C GLU A 326 4.31 -10.00 -13.99
N LYS A 327 4.62 -8.80 -13.49
CA LYS A 327 4.29 -8.34 -12.15
C LYS A 327 3.18 -7.30 -12.26
N LYS A 328 2.21 -7.36 -11.35
CA LYS A 328 1.14 -6.37 -11.24
C LYS A 328 1.37 -5.49 -10.02
N ILE A 329 1.00 -4.22 -10.12
CA ILE A 329 0.84 -3.36 -8.95
C ILE A 329 -0.48 -3.67 -8.28
N GLY A 330 -0.42 -3.86 -6.97
CA GLY A 330 -1.61 -3.88 -6.13
C GLY A 330 -2.03 -5.27 -5.68
N LEU A 331 -2.26 -5.31 -4.36
CA LEU A 331 -2.92 -6.31 -3.53
C LEU A 331 -2.32 -7.73 -3.57
N ILE A 332 -1.63 -8.05 -2.46
CA ILE A 332 -1.52 -9.42 -1.92
C ILE A 332 -2.92 -10.03 -1.81
#